data_AF-A0A7D5VES4-F1
#
_entry.id   AF-A0A7D5VES4-F1
#
_cell.length_a   1.000
_cell.length_b   1.000
_cell.length_c   1.000
_cell.angle_alpha   90.00
_cell.angle_beta   90.00
_cell.angle_gamma   90.00
#
_symmetry.space_group_name_H-M   'P 1'
#
loop_
_entity.id
_entity.type
_entity.pdbx_description
1 polymer ?
#
loop_
_entity_poly.entity_id
_entity_poly.type
_entity_poly.pdbx_seq_one_letter_code
_entity_poly.pdbx_strand_id
1 'polypeptide(L)'
;MDTVPYTFHSHRETGTVDAVQPVPGLFVYQLPEHLRHPYYPWLLGHTSGKCIAAFERYGHAMEAADIIADFTDWTRTADELIADVDAYTLCDRIESFTAGLFVSAKPLDVEQAA
;
A
#
# COMPACT_ATOMS: atom_id res chain seq x y z
N MET A 1 -6.34 4.20 18.09
CA MET A 1 -5.44 3.44 17.21
C MET A 1 -4.07 4.03 17.40
N ASP A 2 -3.12 3.22 17.85
CA ASP A 2 -1.75 3.67 18.02
C ASP A 2 -1.08 3.70 16.65
N THR A 3 -0.47 4.85 16.32
CA THR A 3 0.32 5.01 15.11
C THR A 3 1.79 4.74 15.42
N VAL A 4 2.50 4.26 14.41
CA VAL A 4 3.95 4.02 14.45
C VAL A 4 4.63 4.80 13.33
N PRO A 5 5.87 5.28 13.53
CA PRO A 5 6.61 5.91 12.46
C PRO A 5 6.91 4.89 11.35
N TYR A 6 6.58 5.24 10.12
CA TYR A 6 6.79 4.43 8.93
C TYR A 6 7.61 5.19 7.90
N THR A 7 8.65 4.55 7.39
CA THR A 7 9.50 5.11 6.34
C THR A 7 8.98 4.68 4.97
N PHE A 8 8.56 5.64 4.16
CA PHE A 8 8.09 5.39 2.80
C PHE A 8 9.17 5.72 1.79
N HIS A 9 9.21 4.96 0.70
CA HIS A 9 10.13 5.18 -0.41
C HIS A 9 9.31 5.56 -1.64
N SER A 10 9.30 6.85 -1.98
CA SER A 10 8.73 7.33 -3.24
C SER A 10 9.85 7.59 -4.26
N HIS A 11 9.48 7.77 -5.52
CA HIS A 11 10.45 8.14 -6.56
C HIS A 11 10.99 9.57 -6.41
N ARG A 12 10.30 10.43 -5.65
CA ARG A 12 10.69 11.82 -5.45
C ARG A 12 11.56 11.99 -4.21
N GLU A 13 11.18 11.30 -3.14
CA GLU A 13 11.88 11.37 -1.85
C GLU A 13 11.58 10.15 -0.96
N THR A 14 12.46 9.95 0.02
CA THR A 14 12.21 9.09 1.18
C THR A 14 11.80 9.99 2.34
N GLY A 15 10.80 9.57 3.12
CA GLY A 15 10.33 10.34 4.27
C GLY A 15 9.72 9.44 5.33
N THR A 16 9.31 10.05 6.44
CA THR A 16 8.65 9.36 7.55
C THR A 16 7.27 9.95 7.78
N VAL A 17 6.30 9.07 8.02
CA VAL A 17 4.90 9.42 8.32
C VAL A 17 4.39 8.59 9.48
N ASP A 18 3.30 9.04 10.10
CA ASP A 18 2.56 8.21 11.03
C ASP A 18 1.72 7.19 10.25
N ALA A 19 1.82 5.92 10.64
CA ALA A 19 1.10 4.82 10.02
C ALA A 19 0.42 3.94 11.07
N VAL A 20 -0.62 3.22 10.65
CA VAL A 20 -1.20 2.13 11.43
C VAL A 20 -0.73 0.81 10.83
N GLN A 21 -0.35 -0.14 11.67
CA GLN A 21 0.02 -1.50 11.24
C GLN A 21 -1.13 -2.48 11.59
N PRO A 22 -2.14 -2.64 10.73
CA PRO A 22 -3.24 -3.58 10.99
C PRO A 22 -2.80 -5.04 10.96
N VAL A 23 -1.81 -5.36 10.13
CA VAL A 23 -1.26 -6.71 9.92
C VAL A 23 0.26 -6.60 9.98
N PRO A 24 0.98 -7.55 10.60
CA PRO A 24 2.44 -7.55 10.60
C PRO A 24 3.00 -7.40 9.18
N GLY A 25 3.86 -6.41 8.99
CA GLY A 25 4.47 -6.10 7.69
C GLY A 25 3.66 -5.19 6.76
N LEU A 26 2.39 -4.90 7.06
CA LEU A 26 1.53 -4.01 6.29
C LEU A 26 1.21 -2.72 7.04
N PHE A 27 1.35 -1.58 6.36
CA PHE A 27 1.18 -0.25 6.94
C PHE A 27 0.16 0.55 6.14
N VAL A 28 -0.80 1.15 6.86
CA VAL A 28 -1.77 2.10 6.30
C VAL A 28 -1.38 3.50 6.72
N TYR A 29 -1.18 4.39 5.75
CA TYR A 29 -0.68 5.75 6.00
C TYR A 29 -1.17 6.75 4.95
N GLN A 30 -0.88 8.03 5.16
CA GLN A 30 -1.00 9.07 4.15
C GLN A 30 0.37 9.68 3.86
N LEU A 31 0.63 10.03 2.61
CA LEU A 31 1.79 10.86 2.29
C LEU A 31 1.55 12.32 2.72
N PRO A 32 2.62 13.09 2.94
CA PRO A 32 2.53 14.54 3.09
C PRO A 32 1.73 15.18 1.95
N GLU A 33 1.06 16.30 2.24
CA GLU A 33 0.13 16.95 1.31
C GLU A 33 0.74 17.27 -0.05
N HIS A 34 2.03 17.63 -0.11
CA HIS A 34 2.74 17.93 -1.36
C HIS A 34 3.09 16.70 -2.20
N LEU A 35 2.97 15.48 -1.64
CA LEU A 35 3.24 14.21 -2.31
C LEU A 35 1.99 13.37 -2.56
N ARG A 36 0.92 13.58 -1.80
CA ARG A 36 -0.28 12.74 -1.88
C ARG A 36 -1.06 12.98 -3.18
N HIS A 37 -1.66 11.92 -3.69
CA HIS A 37 -2.65 12.03 -4.76
C HIS A 37 -3.97 12.61 -4.19
N PRO A 38 -4.64 13.56 -4.88
CA PRO A 38 -5.82 14.22 -4.33
C PRO A 38 -7.01 13.27 -4.13
N TYR A 39 -7.14 12.23 -4.96
CA TYR A 39 -8.26 11.28 -4.90
C TYR A 39 -7.96 10.01 -4.10
N TYR A 40 -6.67 9.64 -3.97
CA TYR A 40 -6.26 8.40 -3.30
C TYR A 40 -5.23 8.68 -2.21
N PRO A 41 -5.62 9.37 -1.12
CA PRO A 41 -4.68 9.83 -0.11
C PRO A 41 -4.22 8.71 0.85
N TRP A 42 -4.92 7.59 0.92
CA TRP A 42 -4.61 6.48 1.82
C TRP A 42 -3.84 5.40 1.10
N LEU A 43 -2.70 4.99 1.63
CA LEU A 43 -1.81 4.03 1.02
C LEU A 43 -1.69 2.80 1.90
N LEU A 44 -1.63 1.63 1.26
CA LEU A 44 -1.20 0.39 1.86
C LEU A 44 0.22 0.12 1.38
N GLY A 45 1.18 0.11 2.32
CA GLY A 45 2.58 -0.16 2.06
C GLY A 45 3.10 -1.36 2.83
N HIS A 46 4.22 -1.87 2.34
CA HIS A 46 4.95 -2.97 2.92
C HIS A 46 6.10 -2.44 3.81
N THR A 47 6.53 -3.21 4.80
CA THR A 47 7.64 -2.83 5.70
C THR A 47 8.95 -2.47 4.99
N SER A 48 9.13 -2.85 3.73
CA SER A 48 10.27 -2.42 2.90
C SER A 48 10.18 -0.98 2.39
N GLY A 49 9.13 -0.23 2.75
CA GLY A 49 8.88 1.13 2.26
C GLY A 49 8.21 1.20 0.88
N LYS A 50 7.91 0.05 0.25
CA LYS A 50 7.24 -0.02 -1.06
C LYS A 50 5.72 0.10 -0.88
N CYS A 51 5.07 0.86 -1.76
CA CYS A 51 3.61 0.94 -1.81
C CYS A 51 3.03 -0.25 -2.59
N ILE A 52 1.91 -0.79 -2.11
CA ILE A 52 1.14 -1.87 -2.75
C ILE A 52 -0.06 -1.26 -3.49
N ALA A 53 -0.88 -0.47 -2.77
CA ALA A 53 -2.12 0.09 -3.31
C ALA A 53 -2.47 1.44 -2.66
N ALA A 54 -3.30 2.22 -3.35
CA ALA A 54 -3.82 3.50 -2.91
C ALA A 54 -5.35 3.48 -2.87
N PHE A 55 -5.95 4.21 -1.94
CA PHE A 55 -7.38 4.15 -1.63
C PHE A 55 -7.91 5.55 -1.34
N GLU A 56 -9.18 5.78 -1.69
CA GLU A 56 -9.87 7.04 -1.40
C GLU A 56 -10.14 7.20 0.11
N ARG A 57 -10.34 6.09 0.82
CA ARG A 57 -10.80 6.05 2.20
C ARG A 57 -9.90 5.17 3.06
N TYR A 58 -9.64 5.62 4.28
CA TYR A 58 -8.91 4.86 5.30
C TYR A 58 -9.49 3.45 5.50
N GLY A 59 -10.82 3.35 5.58
CA GLY A 59 -11.51 2.07 5.77
C GLY A 59 -11.21 1.04 4.68
N HIS A 60 -11.13 1.47 3.41
CA HIS A 60 -10.79 0.55 2.31
C HIS A 60 -9.34 0.08 2.39
N ALA A 61 -8.40 0.95 2.81
CA ALA A 61 -7.01 0.55 3.00
C ALA A 61 -6.84 -0.44 4.16
N MET A 62 -7.59 -0.25 5.24
CA MET A 62 -7.64 -1.17 6.38
C MET A 62 -8.25 -2.52 6.00
N GLU A 63 -9.38 -2.49 5.29
CA GLU A 63 -10.05 -3.70 4.80
C GLU A 63 -9.18 -4.47 3.82
N ALA A 64 -8.51 -3.77 2.89
CA ALA A 64 -7.57 -4.40 1.98
C ALA A 64 -6.42 -5.09 2.72
N ALA A 65 -5.87 -4.48 3.78
CA ALA A 65 -4.83 -5.09 4.59
C ALA A 65 -5.30 -6.40 5.24
N ASP A 66 -6.53 -6.44 5.75
CA ASP A 66 -7.14 -7.64 6.35
C ASP A 66 -7.41 -8.72 5.30
N ILE A 67 -7.96 -8.36 4.14
CA ILE A 67 -8.26 -9.29 3.04
C ILE A 67 -7.03 -10.02 2.52
N ILE A 68 -5.89 -9.32 2.46
CA ILE A 68 -4.63 -9.89 1.96
C ILE A 68 -3.77 -10.46 3.08
N ALA A 69 -4.18 -10.37 4.35
CA ALA A 69 -3.38 -10.80 5.50
C ALA A 69 -2.89 -12.25 5.37
N ASP A 70 -3.79 -13.14 4.94
CA ASP A 70 -3.52 -14.56 4.78
C ASP A 70 -2.96 -14.94 3.39
N PHE A 71 -2.69 -13.96 2.53
CA PHE A 71 -2.19 -14.21 1.18
C PHE A 71 -0.73 -14.68 1.19
N THR A 72 0.07 -14.17 2.12
CA THR A 72 1.49 -14.50 2.31
C THR A 72 1.96 -13.99 3.68
N ASP A 73 3.18 -14.32 4.07
CA ASP A 73 3.85 -13.65 5.18
C ASP A 73 4.42 -12.30 4.72
N TRP A 74 3.72 -11.22 5.08
CA TRP A 74 4.10 -9.84 4.75
C TRP A 74 5.30 -9.31 5.54
N THR A 75 5.88 -10.10 6.44
CA THR A 75 7.14 -9.73 7.11
C THR A 75 8.38 -10.11 6.30
N ARG A 76 8.20 -10.91 5.25
CA ARG A 76 9.25 -11.31 4.29
C ARG A 76 9.82 -10.11 3.54
N THR A 77 11.00 -10.29 2.96
CA THR A 77 11.60 -9.23 2.15
C THR A 77 10.80 -9.00 0.87
N ALA A 78 10.84 -7.77 0.34
CA ALA A 78 10.13 -7.46 -0.89
C ALA A 78 10.59 -8.32 -2.08
N ASP A 79 11.86 -8.73 -2.11
CA ASP A 79 12.41 -9.55 -3.20
C ASP A 79 11.89 -11.00 -3.14
N GLU A 80 11.74 -11.55 -1.94
CA GLU A 80 11.09 -12.85 -1.73
C GLU A 80 9.61 -12.81 -2.12
N LEU A 81 8.91 -11.74 -1.77
CA LEU A 81 7.52 -11.55 -2.15
C LEU A 81 7.35 -11.42 -3.66
N ILE A 82 8.23 -10.68 -4.36
CA ILE A 82 8.17 -10.54 -5.82
C ILE A 82 8.34 -11.89 -6.54
N ALA A 83 9.11 -12.82 -5.95
CA ALA A 83 9.31 -14.14 -6.53
C ALA A 83 8.11 -15.08 -6.33
N ASP A 84 7.39 -14.95 -5.22
CA ASP A 84 6.37 -15.92 -4.77
C ASP A 84 4.92 -15.43 -4.93
N VAL A 85 4.70 -14.11 -4.90
CA VAL A 85 3.38 -13.49 -4.94
C VAL A 85 3.04 -13.12 -6.38
N ASP A 86 2.00 -13.74 -6.92
CA ASP A 86 1.45 -13.32 -8.21
C ASP A 86 0.73 -11.98 -8.07
N ALA A 87 1.32 -10.94 -8.68
CA ALA A 87 0.82 -9.58 -8.60
C ALA A 87 -0.61 -9.45 -9.17
N TYR A 88 -0.95 -10.20 -10.21
CA TYR A 88 -2.29 -10.16 -10.80
C TYR A 88 -3.34 -10.71 -9.85
N THR A 89 -3.08 -11.84 -9.20
CA THR A 89 -3.98 -12.43 -8.21
C THR A 89 -4.11 -11.53 -6.98
N LEU A 90 -3.02 -10.87 -6.57
CA LEU A 90 -3.08 -9.88 -5.49
C LEU A 90 -3.96 -8.67 -5.86
N CYS A 91 -3.80 -8.13 -7.08
CA CYS A 91 -4.65 -7.05 -7.59
C CYS A 91 -6.12 -7.46 -7.63
N ASP A 92 -6.42 -8.60 -8.26
CA ASP A 92 -7.79 -9.13 -8.41
C ASP A 92 -8.46 -9.33 -7.04
N ARG A 93 -7.69 -9.81 -6.06
CA ARG A 93 -8.15 -9.98 -4.68
C ARG A 93 -8.47 -8.66 -3.99
N ILE A 94 -7.71 -7.59 -4.22
CA ILE A 94 -7.97 -6.27 -3.62
C ILE A 94 -9.16 -5.59 -4.32
N GLU A 95 -9.18 -5.61 -5.66
CA GLU A 95 -10.22 -4.97 -6.49
C GLU A 95 -11.60 -5.62 -6.31
N SER A 96 -11.65 -6.94 -6.08
CA SER A 96 -12.90 -7.66 -5.86
C SER A 96 -13.66 -7.22 -4.60
N PHE A 97 -12.99 -6.58 -3.65
CA PHE A 97 -13.56 -6.25 -2.34
C PHE A 97 -13.43 -4.77 -1.98
N THR A 98 -12.57 -4.01 -2.65
CA THR A 98 -12.34 -2.61 -2.35
C THR A 98 -12.26 -1.76 -3.61
N ALA A 99 -12.74 -0.52 -3.55
CA ALA A 99 -12.52 0.48 -4.59
C ALA A 99 -11.12 1.11 -4.43
N GLY A 100 -10.07 0.29 -4.61
CA GLY A 100 -8.67 0.69 -4.54
C GLY A 100 -8.03 0.83 -5.92
N LEU A 101 -6.94 1.60 -6.00
CA LEU A 101 -6.07 1.71 -7.17
C LEU A 101 -4.74 1.02 -6.86
N PHE A 102 -4.37 0.02 -7.66
CA PHE A 102 -3.07 -0.65 -7.49
C PHE A 102 -1.92 0.24 -7.96
N VAL A 103 -0.86 0.32 -7.16
CA VAL A 103 0.34 1.10 -7.51
C VAL A 103 1.37 0.13 -8.07
N SER A 104 1.48 0.09 -9.40
CA SER A 104 2.48 -0.74 -10.08
C SER A 104 3.90 -0.42 -9.56
N ALA A 105 4.81 -1.40 -9.62
CA ALA A 105 6.23 -1.23 -9.30
C ALA A 105 6.96 -0.21 -10.21
N LYS A 106 6.26 0.36 -11.21
CA LYS A 106 6.69 1.59 -11.89
C LYS A 106 6.24 2.81 -11.09
N PRO A 107 7.15 3.78 -10.87
CA PRO A 107 6.93 4.89 -9.95
C PRO A 107 5.75 5.76 -10.38
N LEU A 108 4.64 5.72 -9.63
CA LEU A 108 3.51 6.67 -9.69
C LEU A 108 3.33 7.38 -11.05
N ASP A 109 3.23 6.63 -12.14
CA ASP A 109 2.51 7.09 -13.32
C ASP A 109 1.04 6.79 -13.01
N VAL A 110 0.41 7.75 -12.33
CA VAL A 110 -1.03 7.79 -12.22
C VAL A 110 -1.56 8.26 -13.58
N GLU A 111 -1.50 7.38 -14.59
CA GLU A 111 -2.20 7.58 -15.85
C GLU A 111 -3.48 6.73 -15.92
N GLN A 112 -4.57 7.47 -15.76
CA GLN A 112 -5.91 7.32 -16.35
C GLN A 112 -6.84 6.20 -15.84
N ALA A 113 -7.81 6.62 -15.02
CA ALA A 113 -9.18 6.18 -15.18
C ALA A 113 -9.88 7.18 -16.13
N ALA A 114 -10.31 6.67 -17.28
CA ALA A 114 -11.14 7.36 -18.28
C ALA A 114 -12.60 7.47 -17.82
#